data_AF-A0A5S3VTI4-F1
#
_entry.id   AF-A0A5S3VTI4-F1
#
_cell.length_a   1.000
_cell.length_b   1.000
_cell.length_c   1.000
_cell.angle_alpha   90.00
_cell.angle_beta   90.00
_cell.angle_gamma   90.00
#
_symmetry.space_group_name_H-M   'P 1'
#
loop_
_entity.id
_entity.type
_entity.pdbx_description
1 polymer ?
#
loop_
_entity_poly.entity_id
_entity_poly.type
_entity_poly.pdbx_seq_one_letter_code
_entity_poly.pdbx_strand_id
1 'polypeptide(L)'
;WIHPKQDNTDYEVCSEAKVVDERVVTDSGGHKELRYVIETNLTIGNQAWPIEITLSNRETMKFRMLLGRTAMRGRILVDPE
;
A
#
# COMPACT_ATOMS: atom_id res chain seq x y z
N TRP A 1 -10.99 8.26 3.46
CA TRP A 1 -10.50 8.07 4.84
C TRP A 1 -9.84 6.71 4.89
N ILE A 2 -8.73 6.58 5.61
CA ILE A 2 -8.05 5.30 5.82
C ILE A 2 -8.11 4.94 7.31
N HIS A 3 -8.23 3.66 7.62
CA HIS A 3 -8.16 3.15 8.98
C HIS A 3 -6.80 2.47 9.20
N PRO A 4 -5.79 3.20 9.72
CA PRO A 4 -4.42 2.71 9.76
C PRO A 4 -4.17 1.67 10.86
N LYS A 5 -5.09 1.56 11.84
CA LYS A 5 -4.98 0.61 12.95
C LYS A 5 -5.72 -0.68 12.61
N GLN A 6 -5.03 -1.80 12.73
CA GLN A 6 -5.59 -3.13 12.53
C GLN A 6 -6.79 -3.35 13.47
N ASP A 7 -7.85 -3.99 12.96
CA ASP A 7 -9.09 -4.32 13.68
C ASP A 7 -9.79 -3.11 14.33
N ASN A 8 -9.52 -1.90 13.84
CA ASN A 8 -10.15 -0.66 14.30
C ASN A 8 -10.77 0.07 13.11
N THR A 9 -12.07 0.37 13.20
CA THR A 9 -12.82 1.14 12.20
C THR A 9 -13.24 2.52 12.71
N ASP A 10 -13.02 2.81 13.98
CA ASP A 10 -13.41 4.09 14.60
C ASP A 10 -12.33 5.18 14.39
N TYR A 11 -11.07 4.76 14.26
CA TYR A 11 -9.93 5.64 14.05
C TYR A 11 -9.64 5.80 12.56
N GLU A 12 -10.00 6.98 12.05
CA GLU A 12 -9.84 7.35 10.65
C GLU A 12 -8.82 8.46 10.47
N VAL A 13 -8.10 8.39 9.35
CA VAL A 13 -7.17 9.42 8.91
C VAL A 13 -7.57 9.87 7.51
N CYS A 14 -7.69 11.19 7.31
CA CYS A 14 -7.76 11.79 5.99
C CYS A 14 -6.34 12.17 5.56
N SER A 15 -5.99 11.88 4.31
CA SER A 15 -4.68 12.20 3.75
C SER A 15 -4.81 12.47 2.27
N GLU A 16 -3.97 13.38 1.79
CA GLU A 16 -3.93 13.79 0.40
C GLU A 16 -2.53 13.55 -0.16
N ALA A 17 -2.46 13.18 -1.43
CA ALA A 17 -1.23 12.99 -2.16
C ALA A 17 -1.46 13.27 -3.63
N LYS A 18 -0.40 13.64 -4.35
CA LYS A 18 -0.48 13.81 -5.80
C LYS A 18 -0.56 12.45 -6.48
N VAL A 19 -1.47 12.35 -7.45
CA VAL A 19 -1.48 11.24 -8.41
C VAL A 19 -0.30 11.43 -9.35
N VAL A 20 0.53 10.39 -9.47
CA VAL A 20 1.74 10.40 -10.33
C VAL A 20 1.59 9.50 -11.55
N ASP A 21 0.69 8.51 -11.51
CA ASP A 21 0.44 7.56 -12.59
C ASP A 21 -0.94 6.88 -12.41
N GLU A 22 -1.42 6.21 -13.44
CA GLU A 22 -2.58 5.30 -13.40
C GLU A 22 -2.18 3.96 -14.01
N ARG A 23 -2.42 2.86 -13.29
CA ARG A 23 -1.92 1.54 -13.70
C ARG A 23 -3.00 0.48 -13.64
N VAL A 24 -3.09 -0.35 -14.69
CA VAL A 24 -3.90 -1.56 -14.67
C VAL A 24 -3.22 -2.60 -13.79
N VAL A 25 -3.88 -2.98 -12.70
CA VAL A 25 -3.39 -3.98 -11.74
C VAL A 25 -4.27 -5.21 -11.81
N THR A 26 -3.65 -6.38 -11.94
CA THR A 26 -4.33 -7.67 -11.83
C THR A 26 -4.25 -8.15 -10.38
N ASP A 27 -5.38 -8.48 -9.77
CA ASP A 27 -5.41 -9.08 -8.44
C ASP A 27 -5.15 -10.60 -8.47
N SER A 28 -5.14 -11.23 -7.30
CA SER A 28 -4.95 -12.68 -7.18
C SER A 28 -6.11 -13.51 -7.74
N GLY A 29 -7.29 -12.92 -7.93
CA GLY A 29 -8.44 -13.55 -8.57
C GLY A 29 -8.43 -13.43 -10.10
N GLY A 30 -7.46 -12.71 -10.68
CA GLY A 30 -7.36 -12.46 -12.12
C GLY A 30 -8.18 -11.27 -12.61
N HIS A 31 -8.82 -10.53 -11.71
CA HIS A 31 -9.56 -9.32 -12.06
C HIS A 31 -8.58 -8.18 -12.31
N LYS A 32 -8.85 -7.39 -13.35
CA LYS A 32 -8.06 -6.21 -13.72
C LYS A 32 -8.80 -4.95 -13.30
N GLU A 33 -8.08 -4.05 -12.65
CA GLU A 33 -8.60 -2.77 -12.18
C GLU A 33 -7.62 -1.65 -12.53
N LEU A 34 -8.12 -0.51 -13.02
CA LEU A 34 -7.31 0.70 -13.17
C LEU A 34 -7.19 1.38 -11.80
N ARG A 35 -5.96 1.57 -11.31
CA ARG A 35 -5.69 2.16 -10.00
C ARG A 35 -4.81 3.38 -10.11
N TYR A 36 -5.15 4.41 -9.35
CA TYR A 36 -4.28 5.57 -9.15
C TYR A 36 -3.01 5.15 -8.42
N VAL A 37 -1.88 5.74 -8.84
CA VAL A 37 -0.58 5.58 -8.21
C VAL A 37 -0.20 6.89 -7.54
N ILE A 38 0.29 6.81 -6.30
CA ILE A 38 0.88 7.94 -5.59
C ILE A 38 2.30 7.58 -5.13
N GLU A 39 3.14 8.59 -4.98
CA GLU A 39 4.46 8.44 -4.34
C GLU A 39 4.36 8.80 -2.86
N THR A 40 4.96 7.99 -1.99
CA THR A 40 5.08 8.27 -0.56
C THR A 40 6.37 7.69 0.01
N ASN A 41 6.84 8.22 1.14
CA ASN A 41 7.99 7.67 1.85
C ASN A 41 7.58 6.51 2.74
N LEU A 42 8.16 5.33 2.50
CA LEU A 42 8.08 4.18 3.40
C LEU A 42 9.15 4.29 4.46
N THR A 43 8.79 4.17 5.74
CA THR A 43 9.73 4.11 6.86
C THR A 43 9.64 2.75 7.54
N ILE A 44 10.75 2.02 7.60
CA ILE A 44 10.87 0.72 8.28
C ILE A 44 12.18 0.70 9.06
N GLY A 45 12.09 0.51 10.38
CA GLY A 45 13.24 0.64 11.29
C GLY A 45 13.88 2.02 11.13
N ASN A 46 15.19 2.05 10.86
CA ASN A 46 15.96 3.28 10.67
C ASN A 46 16.11 3.69 9.19
N GLN A 47 15.37 3.06 8.28
CA GLN A 47 15.45 3.34 6.86
C GLN A 47 14.17 4.01 6.37
N ALA A 48 14.33 5.00 5.49
CA ALA A 48 13.24 5.65 4.78
C ALA A 48 13.58 5.83 3.30
N TRP A 49 12.65 5.54 2.41
CA TRP A 49 12.82 5.73 0.97
C TRP A 49 11.48 5.93 0.25
N PRO A 50 11.48 6.62 -0.91
CA PRO A 50 10.27 6.79 -1.70
C PRO A 50 9.81 5.47 -2.33
N ILE A 51 8.51 5.24 -2.34
CA ILE A 51 7.85 4.11 -2.99
C ILE A 51 6.62 4.59 -3.75
N GLU A 52 6.27 3.86 -4.81
CA GLU A 52 4.97 3.97 -5.46
C GLU A 52 3.97 3.02 -4.79
N ILE A 53 2.76 3.51 -4.53
CA ILE A 53 1.65 2.67 -4.07
C ILE A 53 0.43 2.85 -4.98
N THR A 54 -0.32 1.77 -5.19
CA THR A 54 -1.60 1.80 -5.90
C THR A 54 -2.74 1.92 -4.91
N LEU A 55 -3.72 2.79 -5.18
CA LEU A 55 -4.89 2.99 -4.34
C LEU A 55 -6.01 2.01 -4.74
N SER A 56 -6.59 1.33 -3.75
CA SER A 56 -7.72 0.41 -3.92
C SER A 56 -8.44 0.27 -2.59
N ASN A 57 -9.76 0.07 -2.61
CA ASN A 57 -10.52 -0.15 -1.38
C ASN A 57 -10.33 -1.60 -0.90
N ARG A 58 -9.74 -1.75 0.29
CA ARG A 58 -9.47 -3.05 0.94
C ARG A 58 -10.03 -3.11 2.37
N GLU A 59 -11.05 -2.32 2.72
CA GLU A 59 -11.58 -2.24 4.09
C GLU A 59 -12.02 -3.60 4.65
N THR A 60 -12.54 -4.48 3.80
CA THR A 60 -13.01 -5.82 4.18
C THR A 60 -11.89 -6.86 4.32
N MET A 61 -10.65 -6.52 3.95
CA MET A 61 -9.52 -7.43 4.01
C MET A 61 -8.85 -7.42 5.38
N LYS A 62 -8.34 -8.59 5.81
CA LYS A 62 -7.52 -8.70 7.02
C LYS A 62 -6.32 -7.75 6.99
N PHE A 63 -5.61 -7.67 5.87
CA PHE A 63 -4.54 -6.70 5.65
C PHE A 63 -4.98 -5.68 4.61
N ARG A 64 -5.18 -4.43 5.03
CA ARG A 64 -5.68 -3.34 4.18
C ARG A 64 -4.60 -2.73 3.29
N MET A 65 -3.32 -2.98 3.62
CA MET A 65 -2.17 -2.57 2.83
C MET A 65 -1.34 -3.78 2.44
N LEU A 66 -0.88 -3.82 1.19
CA LEU A 66 0.06 -4.82 0.70
C LEU A 66 1.36 -4.14 0.30
N LEU A 67 2.46 -4.54 0.92
CA LEU A 67 3.79 -4.08 0.55
C LEU A 67 4.37 -5.00 -0.53
N GLY A 68 4.46 -4.49 -1.76
CA GLY A 68 4.94 -5.26 -2.90
C GLY A 68 6.47 -5.40 -2.94
N ARG A 69 6.96 -6.42 -3.67
CA ARG A 69 8.40 -6.70 -3.82
C ARG A 69 9.23 -5.52 -4.32
N THR A 70 8.68 -4.69 -5.21
CA THR A 70 9.38 -3.51 -5.76
C THR A 70 9.76 -2.52 -4.65
N ALA A 71 8.86 -2.28 -3.70
CA ALA A 71 9.10 -1.39 -2.58
C ALA A 71 10.17 -1.94 -1.62
N MET A 72 10.32 -3.27 -1.54
CA MET A 72 11.25 -3.96 -0.64
C MET A 72 12.63 -4.22 -1.23
N ARG A 73 12.78 -4.14 -2.56
CA ARG A 73 13.93 -4.65 -3.31
C ARG A 73 15.26 -4.07 -2.80
N GLY A 74 16.13 -4.94 -2.30
CA GLY A 74 17.47 -4.59 -1.83
C GLY A 74 17.51 -3.86 -0.49
N ARG A 75 16.38 -3.78 0.24
CA ARG A 75 16.24 -3.03 1.50
C ARG A 75 15.67 -3.87 2.64
N ILE A 76 14.77 -4.80 2.31
CA ILE A 76 14.06 -5.63 3.30
C ILE A 76 14.29 -7.11 2.99
N LEU A 77 14.56 -7.89 4.05
CA LEU A 77 14.49 -9.35 4.05
C LEU A 77 13.22 -9.75 4.79
N VAL A 78 12.44 -10.69 4.22
CA VAL A 78 11.26 -11.26 4.88
C VAL A 78 11.60 -12.68 5.28
N ASP A 79 11.59 -12.95 6.58
CA ASP A 79 11.69 -14.29 7.15
C ASP A 79 10.28 -14.74 7.58
N PRO A 80 9.67 -15.75 6.93
CA PRO A 80 8.29 -16.15 7.18
C PRO A 80 8.12 -17.18 8.32
N GLU A 81 9.22 -17.70 8.88
CA GLU A 81 9.21 -18.75 9.92
C GLU A 81 8.98 -18.20 11.34
#